data_AF-A0A6J4NL44-F1
#
_entry.id   AF-A0A6J4NL44-F1
#
_cell.length_a   1.000
_cell.length_b   1.000
_cell.length_c   1.000
_cell.angle_alpha   90.00
_cell.angle_beta   90.00
_cell.angle_gamma   90.00
#
_symmetry.space_group_name_H-M   'P 1'
#
loop_
_entity.id
_entity.type
_entity.pdbx_description
1 polymer ?
#
loop_
_entity_poly.entity_id
_entity_poly.type
_entity_poly.pdbx_seq_one_letter_code
_entity_poly.pdbx_strand_id
1 'polypeptide(L)'
;MNAIELLKDDHDKVERLFQKVKATEDSEHKELFLKIKAELDAHTHIEEKIFYPRLKEEEQLEDITLEGVEEHHQAKMFLRELANLSEDSEKFEPKLKVLMEDITHHVQEEEGEMFPKVEKVIGKDELEKLGERMEEEKRNFQKSQTASSGK
;
A
#
# COMPACT_ATOMS: atom_id res chain seq x y z
N MET A 1 -3.95 -18.40 1.08
CA MET A 1 -3.33 -17.10 0.79
C MET A 1 -2.45 -16.77 1.97
N ASN A 2 -1.14 -16.76 1.77
CA ASN A 2 -0.19 -16.31 2.79
C ASN A 2 -0.04 -14.76 2.74
N ALA A 3 0.72 -14.19 3.68
CA ALA A 3 0.92 -12.75 3.78
C ALA A 3 1.48 -12.12 2.48
N ILE A 4 2.51 -12.72 1.88
CA ILE A 4 3.16 -12.20 0.67
C ILE A 4 2.22 -12.27 -0.53
N GLU A 5 1.50 -13.38 -0.69
CA GLU A 5 0.48 -13.53 -1.75
C GLU A 5 -0.59 -12.43 -1.63
N LEU A 6 -1.03 -12.13 -0.40
CA LEU A 6 -2.02 -11.08 -0.15
C LEU A 6 -1.48 -9.69 -0.51
N LEU A 7 -0.25 -9.37 -0.13
CA LEU A 7 0.38 -8.07 -0.44
C LEU A 7 0.60 -7.89 -1.94
N LYS A 8 1.07 -8.93 -2.64
CA LYS A 8 1.19 -8.92 -4.10
C LYS A 8 -0.15 -8.73 -4.80
N ASP A 9 -1.21 -9.38 -4.32
CA ASP A 9 -2.56 -9.18 -4.83
C ASP A 9 -3.04 -7.73 -4.68
N ASP A 10 -2.57 -7.02 -3.64
CA ASP A 10 -2.85 -5.61 -3.42
C ASP A 10 -2.03 -4.70 -4.33
N HIS A 11 -0.73 -4.98 -4.49
CA HIS A 11 0.13 -4.29 -5.47
C HIS A 11 -0.46 -4.37 -6.88
N ASP A 12 -0.89 -5.56 -7.28
CA ASP A 12 -1.54 -5.83 -8.56
C ASP A 12 -2.83 -5.01 -8.74
N LYS A 13 -3.61 -4.78 -7.68
CA LYS A 13 -4.81 -3.92 -7.74
C LYS A 13 -4.42 -2.46 -7.95
N VAL A 14 -3.42 -1.98 -7.23
CA VAL A 14 -2.93 -0.59 -7.35
C VAL A 14 -2.33 -0.36 -8.74
N GLU A 15 -1.52 -1.28 -9.25
CA GLU A 15 -0.95 -1.19 -10.59
C GLU A 15 -2.05 -1.14 -11.67
N ARG A 16 -3.11 -1.96 -11.54
CA ARG A 16 -4.28 -1.87 -12.44
C ARG A 16 -4.98 -0.52 -12.37
N LEU A 17 -5.02 0.14 -11.21
CA LEU A 17 -5.57 1.50 -11.09
C LEU A 17 -4.64 2.53 -11.73
N PHE A 18 -3.32 2.38 -11.58
CA PHE A 18 -2.33 3.22 -12.26
C PHE A 18 -2.44 3.12 -13.78
N GLN A 19 -2.62 1.90 -14.32
CA GLN A 19 -2.84 1.71 -15.75
C GLN A 19 -4.15 2.35 -16.24
N LYS A 20 -5.19 2.38 -15.40
CA LYS A 20 -6.42 3.12 -15.72
C LYS A 20 -6.18 4.62 -15.79
N VAL A 21 -5.47 5.20 -14.81
CA VAL A 21 -5.07 6.62 -14.84
C VAL A 21 -4.35 6.94 -16.15
N LYS A 22 -3.36 6.12 -16.55
CA LYS A 22 -2.62 6.32 -17.81
C LYS A 22 -3.48 6.20 -19.08
N ALA A 23 -4.67 5.61 -19.00
CA ALA A 23 -5.54 5.31 -20.13
C ALA A 23 -6.80 6.20 -20.18
N THR A 24 -7.00 7.08 -19.20
CA THR A 24 -8.16 7.99 -19.09
C THR A 24 -7.75 9.44 -19.25
N GLU A 25 -8.72 10.34 -19.39
CA GLU A 25 -8.49 11.78 -19.40
C GLU A 25 -8.39 12.33 -17.95
N ASP A 26 -7.70 13.45 -17.76
CA ASP A 26 -7.45 14.09 -16.45
C ASP A 26 -8.74 14.29 -15.61
N SER A 27 -9.88 14.52 -16.26
CA SER A 27 -11.17 14.67 -15.57
C SER A 27 -11.62 13.45 -14.76
N GLU A 28 -11.08 12.26 -15.05
CA GLU A 28 -11.40 11.01 -14.33
C GLU A 28 -10.39 10.71 -13.21
N HIS A 29 -9.24 11.40 -13.20
CA HIS A 29 -8.13 11.05 -12.33
C HIS A 29 -8.42 11.28 -10.85
N LYS A 30 -9.25 12.27 -10.49
CA LYS A 30 -9.63 12.49 -9.08
C LYS A 30 -10.42 11.32 -8.51
N GLU A 31 -11.34 10.73 -9.28
CA GLU A 31 -12.09 9.55 -8.84
C GLU A 31 -11.19 8.32 -8.73
N LEU A 32 -10.32 8.09 -9.72
CA LEU A 32 -9.34 7.00 -9.70
C LEU A 32 -8.37 7.15 -8.51
N PHE A 33 -7.90 8.36 -8.23
CA PHE A 33 -7.07 8.67 -7.08
C PHE A 33 -7.75 8.30 -5.75
N LEU A 34 -9.05 8.57 -5.58
CA LEU A 34 -9.76 8.18 -4.35
C LEU A 34 -9.79 6.65 -4.17
N LYS A 35 -9.89 5.89 -5.26
CA LYS A 35 -9.80 4.42 -5.24
C LYS A 35 -8.38 3.96 -4.88
N ILE A 36 -7.36 4.54 -5.53
CA ILE A 36 -5.94 4.28 -5.23
C ILE A 36 -5.66 4.54 -3.75
N LYS A 37 -6.08 5.69 -3.24
CA LYS A 37 -5.90 6.07 -1.85
C LYS A 37 -6.54 5.05 -0.91
N ALA A 38 -7.76 4.60 -1.19
CA ALA A 38 -8.44 3.62 -0.35
C ALA A 38 -7.71 2.27 -0.30
N GLU A 39 -7.18 1.81 -1.44
CA GLU A 39 -6.38 0.58 -1.49
C GLU A 39 -5.06 0.73 -0.73
N LEU A 40 -4.32 1.83 -0.96
CA LEU A 40 -3.06 2.11 -0.27
C LEU A 40 -3.24 2.31 1.25
N ASP A 41 -4.30 3.00 1.68
CA ASP A 41 -4.61 3.14 3.11
C ASP A 41 -4.83 1.77 3.77
N ALA A 42 -5.53 0.84 3.09
CA ALA A 42 -5.80 -0.50 3.62
C ALA A 42 -4.57 -1.40 3.61
N HIS A 43 -3.77 -1.33 2.56
CA HIS A 43 -2.53 -2.08 2.37
C HIS A 43 -1.46 -1.69 3.40
N THR A 44 -1.10 -0.40 3.45
CA THR A 44 -0.11 0.10 4.41
C THR A 44 -0.57 -0.08 5.87
N HIS A 45 -1.87 -0.12 6.14
CA HIS A 45 -2.41 -0.40 7.48
C HIS A 45 -2.12 -1.83 7.94
N ILE A 46 -2.32 -2.83 7.08
CA ILE A 46 -2.06 -4.23 7.47
C ILE A 46 -0.57 -4.53 7.58
N GLU A 47 0.27 -3.85 6.80
CA GLU A 47 1.71 -3.98 6.90
C GLU A 47 2.22 -3.41 8.22
N GLU A 48 1.89 -2.15 8.51
CA GLU A 48 2.35 -1.48 9.71
C GLU A 48 1.76 -2.08 10.99
N LYS A 49 0.55 -2.63 10.94
CA LYS A 49 -0.12 -3.18 12.12
C LYS A 49 0.27 -4.63 12.41
N ILE A 50 0.64 -5.40 11.39
CA ILE A 50 0.83 -6.86 11.53
C ILE A 50 2.16 -7.32 10.92
N PHE A 51 2.41 -7.01 9.65
CA PHE A 51 3.56 -7.54 8.92
C PHE A 51 4.89 -6.99 9.46
N TYR A 52 5.10 -5.67 9.38
CA TYR A 52 6.33 -5.01 9.81
C TYR A 52 6.66 -5.20 11.29
N PRO A 53 5.71 -5.17 12.25
CA PRO A 53 6.01 -5.51 13.64
C PRO A 53 6.63 -6.91 13.79
N ARG A 54 6.16 -7.89 13.03
CA ARG A 54 6.73 -9.24 13.06
C ARG A 54 8.10 -9.28 12.39
N LEU A 55 8.30 -8.57 11.27
CA LEU A 55 9.60 -8.54 10.59
C LEU A 55 10.70 -7.90 11.46
N LYS A 56 10.35 -6.87 12.25
CA LYS A 56 11.25 -6.21 13.19
C LYS A 56 11.76 -7.10 14.33
N GLU A 57 11.14 -8.26 14.56
CA GLU A 57 11.67 -9.25 15.51
C GLU A 57 12.89 -10.00 14.96
N GLU A 58 13.16 -9.88 13.66
CA GLU A 58 14.29 -10.52 12.97
C GLU A 58 15.34 -9.48 12.58
N GLU A 59 16.53 -9.54 13.19
CA GLU A 59 17.65 -8.62 12.92
C GLU A 59 18.00 -8.55 11.42
N GLN A 60 17.89 -9.67 10.69
CA GLN A 60 18.16 -9.75 9.25
C GLN A 60 17.17 -8.97 8.37
N LEU A 61 16.02 -8.57 8.92
CA LEU A 61 14.97 -7.85 8.22
C LEU A 61 14.78 -6.42 8.74
N GLU A 62 15.50 -6.02 9.79
CA GLU A 62 15.28 -4.75 10.47
C GLU A 62 15.45 -3.55 9.55
N ASP A 63 16.61 -3.44 8.88
CA ASP A 63 16.94 -2.29 8.03
C ASP A 63 15.91 -2.08 6.89
N ILE A 64 15.62 -3.14 6.13
CA ILE A 64 14.66 -3.06 5.01
C ILE A 64 13.23 -2.79 5.49
N THR A 65 12.88 -3.25 6.70
CA THR A 65 11.58 -2.96 7.29
C THR A 65 11.49 -1.49 7.76
N LEU A 66 12.59 -0.93 8.28
CA LEU A 66 12.62 0.49 8.67
C LEU A 66 12.55 1.41 7.46
N GLU A 67 13.20 1.05 6.35
CA GLU A 67 13.07 1.75 5.07
C GLU A 67 11.62 1.79 4.58
N GLY A 68 10.94 0.62 4.49
CA GLY A 68 9.53 0.56 4.10
C GLY A 68 8.60 1.39 5.00
N VAL A 69 8.88 1.46 6.30
CA VAL A 69 8.12 2.34 7.23
C VAL A 69 8.28 3.83 6.88
N GLU A 70 9.48 4.28 6.52
CA GLU A 70 9.71 5.68 6.13
C GLU A 70 9.17 6.00 4.74
N GLU A 71 9.19 5.05 3.81
CA GLU A 71 8.51 5.18 2.52
C GLU A 71 6.99 5.29 2.69
N HIS A 72 6.38 4.45 3.54
CA HIS A 72 4.96 4.57 3.90
C HIS A 72 4.62 5.93 4.51
N HIS A 73 5.49 6.44 5.39
CA HIS A 73 5.28 7.75 5.98
C HIS A 73 5.20 8.85 4.90
N GLN A 74 6.13 8.83 3.95
CA GLN A 74 6.18 9.76 2.82
C GLN A 74 4.95 9.62 1.92
N ALA A 75 4.62 8.39 1.50
CA ALA A 75 3.46 8.10 0.67
C ALA A 75 2.16 8.57 1.34
N LYS A 76 1.97 8.31 2.64
CA LYS A 76 0.78 8.75 3.40
C LYS A 76 0.67 10.26 3.50
N MET A 77 1.77 10.99 3.68
CA MET A 77 1.74 12.46 3.62
C MET A 77 1.27 12.92 2.24
N PHE A 78 1.81 12.33 1.19
CA PHE A 78 1.49 12.72 -0.17
C PHE A 78 0.03 12.41 -0.57
N LEU A 79 -0.49 11.26 -0.14
CA LEU A 79 -1.90 10.91 -0.27
C LEU A 79 -2.83 11.94 0.41
N ARG A 80 -2.44 12.46 1.58
CA ARG A 80 -3.21 13.51 2.27
C ARG A 80 -3.15 14.84 1.52
N GLU A 81 -1.99 15.21 1.00
CA GLU A 81 -1.85 16.42 0.18
C GLU A 81 -2.73 16.35 -1.07
N LEU A 82 -2.64 15.28 -1.84
CA LEU A 82 -3.44 15.06 -3.05
C LEU A 82 -4.95 15.02 -2.75
N ALA A 83 -5.36 14.43 -1.62
CA ALA A 83 -6.75 14.42 -1.21
C ALA A 83 -7.33 15.82 -1.01
N ASN A 84 -6.53 16.75 -0.48
CA ASN A 84 -6.92 18.12 -0.18
C ASN A 84 -6.88 19.08 -1.39
N LEU A 85 -6.33 18.66 -2.52
CA LEU A 85 -6.35 19.45 -3.75
C LEU A 85 -7.72 19.36 -4.43
N SER A 86 -8.16 20.46 -5.03
CA SER A 86 -9.29 20.47 -5.96
C SER A 86 -8.90 19.78 -7.28
N GLU A 87 -9.90 19.32 -8.03
CA GLU A 87 -9.71 18.66 -9.34
C GLU A 87 -9.11 19.60 -10.39
N ASP A 88 -9.36 20.91 -10.29
CA ASP A 88 -8.84 21.95 -11.19
C ASP A 88 -7.47 22.49 -10.76
N SER A 89 -6.87 21.93 -9.71
CA SER A 89 -5.56 22.36 -9.25
C SER A 89 -4.47 21.97 -10.25
N GLU A 90 -3.70 22.96 -10.71
CA GLU A 90 -2.50 22.74 -11.55
C GLU A 90 -1.45 21.80 -10.91
N LYS A 91 -1.57 21.53 -9.60
CA LYS A 91 -0.68 20.65 -8.84
C LYS A 91 -1.15 19.20 -8.80
N PHE A 92 -2.40 18.90 -9.16
CA PHE A 92 -2.97 17.57 -8.99
C PHE A 92 -2.27 16.55 -9.89
N GLU A 93 -2.23 16.76 -11.21
CA GLU A 93 -1.62 15.83 -12.16
C GLU A 93 -0.12 15.58 -11.92
N PRO A 94 0.73 16.61 -11.72
CA PRO A 94 2.14 16.37 -11.41
C PRO A 94 2.35 15.58 -10.12
N LYS A 95 1.54 15.84 -9.09
CA LYS A 95 1.63 15.09 -7.82
C LYS A 95 1.09 13.67 -7.98
N LEU A 96 0.02 13.44 -8.71
CA LEU A 96 -0.49 12.09 -8.95
C LEU A 96 0.57 11.24 -9.66
N LYS A 97 1.27 11.83 -10.64
CA LYS A 97 2.38 11.15 -11.32
C LYS A 97 3.52 10.78 -10.37
N VAL A 98 3.97 11.70 -9.53
CA VAL A 98 5.04 11.43 -8.53
C VAL A 98 4.60 10.32 -7.57
N LEU A 99 3.34 10.33 -7.13
CA LEU A 99 2.82 9.28 -6.24
C LEU A 99 2.91 7.91 -6.90
N MET A 100 2.53 7.83 -8.18
CA MET A 100 2.60 6.57 -8.93
C MET A 100 4.05 6.08 -9.07
N GLU A 101 5.00 6.99 -9.31
CA GLU A 101 6.42 6.65 -9.39
C GLU A 101 6.96 6.14 -8.04
N ASP A 102 6.67 6.85 -6.93
CA ASP A 102 7.09 6.47 -5.58
C ASP A 102 6.52 5.11 -5.16
N ILE A 103 5.23 4.87 -5.41
CA ILE A 103 4.59 3.59 -5.07
C ILE A 103 5.11 2.46 -5.96
N THR A 104 5.34 2.70 -7.26
CA THR A 104 5.95 1.69 -8.13
C THR A 104 7.37 1.33 -7.67
N HIS A 105 8.15 2.29 -7.18
CA HIS A 105 9.47 2.03 -6.62
C HIS A 105 9.39 1.16 -5.36
N HIS A 106 8.56 1.55 -4.39
CA HIS A 106 8.31 0.80 -3.16
C HIS A 106 7.93 -0.67 -3.44
N VAL A 107 6.97 -0.89 -4.34
CA VAL A 107 6.54 -2.25 -4.75
C VAL A 107 7.70 -3.06 -5.33
N GLN A 108 8.59 -2.43 -6.11
CA GLN A 108 9.76 -3.12 -6.69
C GLN A 108 10.76 -3.54 -5.61
N GLU A 109 10.98 -2.71 -4.60
CA GLU A 109 11.86 -3.04 -3.48
C GLU A 109 11.27 -4.15 -2.61
N GLU A 110 9.97 -4.08 -2.30
CA GLU A 110 9.32 -5.11 -1.52
C GLU A 110 9.33 -6.46 -2.25
N GLU A 111 8.87 -6.51 -3.49
CA GLU A 111 8.77 -7.77 -4.23
C GLU A 111 10.13 -8.32 -4.69
N GLY A 112 11.07 -7.42 -5.00
CA GLY A 112 12.40 -7.76 -5.50
C GLY A 112 13.40 -8.10 -4.39
N GLU A 113 13.27 -7.49 -3.21
CA GLU A 113 14.25 -7.61 -2.14
C GLU A 113 13.66 -8.06 -0.80
N MET A 114 12.59 -7.42 -0.32
CA MET A 114 12.04 -7.72 1.01
C MET A 114 11.41 -9.11 1.06
N PHE A 115 10.45 -9.40 0.19
CA PHE A 115 9.69 -10.65 0.19
C PHE A 115 10.59 -11.88 0.04
N PRO A 116 11.59 -11.91 -0.86
CA PRO A 116 12.54 -13.04 -0.91
C PRO A 116 13.35 -13.25 0.38
N LYS A 117 13.64 -12.19 1.14
CA LYS A 117 14.30 -12.30 2.46
C LYS A 117 13.31 -12.80 3.50
N VAL A 118 12.09 -12.26 3.52
CA VAL A 118 11.01 -12.66 4.41
C VAL A 118 10.68 -14.15 4.27
N GLU A 119 10.53 -14.66 3.03
CA GLU A 119 10.25 -16.09 2.79
C GLU A 119 11.31 -17.00 3.40
N LYS A 120 12.58 -16.59 3.36
CA LYS A 120 13.71 -17.36 3.91
C LYS A 120 13.76 -17.32 5.43
N VAL A 121 13.46 -16.18 6.04
CA VAL A 121 13.62 -15.96 7.48
C VAL A 121 12.39 -16.41 8.27
N ILE A 122 11.19 -16.04 7.83
CA ILE A 122 9.94 -16.27 8.57
C ILE A 122 9.40 -17.69 8.34
N GLY A 123 9.60 -18.22 7.13
CA GLY A 123 9.13 -19.56 6.76
C GLY A 123 7.63 -19.63 6.49
N LYS A 124 7.23 -20.72 5.81
CA LYS A 124 5.90 -20.86 5.20
C LYS A 124 4.75 -20.85 6.22
N ASP A 125 4.84 -21.67 7.27
CA ASP A 125 3.75 -21.84 8.24
C ASP A 125 3.41 -20.54 8.98
N GLU A 126 4.42 -19.71 9.25
CA GLU A 126 4.22 -18.42 9.90
C GLU A 126 3.66 -17.38 8.92
N LEU A 127 4.10 -17.39 7.66
CA LEU A 127 3.53 -16.53 6.62
C LEU A 127 2.05 -16.83 6.34
N GLU A 128 1.62 -18.09 6.46
CA GLU A 128 0.21 -18.47 6.36
C GLU A 128 -0.60 -17.83 7.51
N LYS A 129 -0.15 -17.94 8.76
CA LYS A 129 -0.81 -17.32 9.91
C LYS A 129 -0.84 -15.79 9.84
N LEU A 130 0.25 -15.18 9.37
CA LEU A 130 0.29 -13.74 9.13
C LEU A 130 -0.75 -13.34 8.08
N GLY A 131 -0.84 -14.10 6.99
CA GLY A 131 -1.83 -13.89 5.93
C GLY A 131 -3.27 -13.92 6.47
N GLU A 132 -3.62 -14.91 7.29
CA GLU A 132 -4.95 -15.00 7.91
C GLU A 132 -5.28 -13.77 8.76
N ARG A 133 -4.34 -13.34 9.63
CA ARG A 133 -4.49 -12.17 10.50
C ARG A 133 -4.61 -10.88 9.68
N MET A 134 -3.78 -10.73 8.66
CA MET A 134 -3.79 -9.56 7.76
C MET A 134 -5.10 -9.48 6.98
N GLU A 135 -5.60 -10.59 6.46
CA GLU A 135 -6.86 -10.62 5.72
C GLU A 135 -8.05 -10.23 6.61
N GLU A 136 -8.09 -10.72 7.85
CA GLU A 136 -9.10 -10.33 8.82
C GLU A 136 -9.02 -8.83 9.16
N GLU A 137 -7.83 -8.32 9.47
CA GLU A 137 -7.64 -6.91 9.78
C GLU A 137 -7.98 -6.01 8.60
N LYS A 138 -7.59 -6.40 7.37
CA LYS A 138 -7.95 -5.66 6.14
C LYS A 138 -9.47 -5.51 6.01
N ARG A 139 -10.21 -6.61 6.19
CA ARG A 139 -11.68 -6.59 6.15
C ARG A 139 -12.26 -5.68 7.24
N ASN A 140 -11.70 -5.69 8.44
CA ASN A 140 -12.16 -4.86 9.54
C ASN A 140 -11.90 -3.37 9.28
N PHE A 141 -10.71 -3.03 8.78
CA PHE A 141 -10.35 -1.68 8.40
C PHE A 141 -11.23 -1.12 7.28
N GLN A 142 -11.45 -1.89 6.22
CA GLN A 142 -12.32 -1.47 5.12
C GLN A 142 -13.78 -1.26 5.57
N LYS A 143 -14.29 -2.07 6.50
CA LYS A 143 -15.61 -1.87 7.12
C LYS A 143 -15.68 -0.60 7.96
N SER A 144 -14.63 -0.26 8.70
CA SER A 144 -14.62 0.96 9.53
C SER A 144 -14.56 2.24 8.69
N GLN A 145 -13.82 2.21 7.57
CA GLN A 145 -13.78 3.30 6.59
C GLN A 145 -15.16 3.56 5.99
N THR A 146 -15.87 2.53 5.53
CA THR A 146 -17.21 2.67 4.95
C THR A 146 -18.24 3.19 5.96
N ALA A 147 -18.17 2.77 7.22
CA ALA A 147 -19.02 3.28 8.29
C ALA A 147 -18.74 4.76 8.65
N SER A 148 -17.51 5.23 8.47
CA SER A 148 -17.12 6.62 8.72
C SER A 148 -17.46 7.57 7.58
N SER A 149 -17.51 7.08 6.32
CA SER A 149 -17.88 7.89 5.14
C SER A 149 -19.40 8.08 4.97
N GLY A 150 -20.23 7.33 5.72
CA GLY A 150 -21.69 7.40 5.66
C GLY A 150 -22.36 8.33 6.69
N LYS A 151 -21.58 9.17 7.39
CA LYS A 151 -22.08 10.14 8.39
C LYS A 151 -21.81 11.58 7.96
#